data_AF-A0A7W1ZYS9-F1
#
_entry.id   AF-A0A7W1ZYS9-F1
#
_cell.length_a   1.000
_cell.length_b   1.000
_cell.length_c   1.000
_cell.angle_alpha   90.00
_cell.angle_beta   90.00
_cell.angle_gamma   90.00
#
_symmetry.space_group_name_H-M   'P 1'
#
loop_
_entity.id
_entity.type
_entity.pdbx_description
1 polymer ?
#
loop_
_entity_poly.entity_id
_entity_poly.type
_entity_poly.pdbx_seq_one_letter_code
_entity_poly.pdbx_strand_id
1 'polypeptide(L)'
;VSIPGAYGGFMDKFPIGAAFNKGLTFKMGQTHMQAYMPKLLAAVEEGKIDPSFVISHRLDLSEAPMGYENFNNLKNDWRKIVLKP
;
A
#
# COMPACT_ATOMS: atom_id res chain seq x y z
N VAL A 1 10.13 -13.50 -3.14
CA VAL A 1 10.07 -12.04 -3.33
C VAL A 1 8.65 -11.65 -3.71
N SER A 2 8.05 -10.65 -3.05
CA SER A 2 6.73 -10.12 -3.41
C SER A 2 6.90 -8.85 -4.26
N ILE A 3 6.13 -8.73 -5.34
CA ILE A 3 6.05 -7.51 -6.16
C ILE A 3 4.63 -6.95 -6.03
N PRO A 4 4.36 -6.10 -5.01
CA PRO A 4 3.08 -5.41 -4.88
C PRO A 4 3.05 -4.17 -5.77
N GLY A 5 1.91 -3.90 -6.42
CA GLY A 5 1.72 -2.68 -7.20
C GLY A 5 0.53 -2.71 -8.14
N ALA A 6 0.26 -1.56 -8.77
CA ALA A 6 -0.63 -1.45 -9.91
C ALA A 6 0.22 -1.47 -11.19
N TYR A 7 -0.10 -2.36 -12.12
CA TYR A 7 0.61 -2.45 -13.40
C TYR A 7 -0.07 -1.54 -14.41
N GLY A 8 0.65 -0.53 -14.91
CA GLY A 8 0.10 0.50 -15.81
C GLY A 8 0.78 0.64 -17.18
N GLY A 9 1.80 -0.17 -17.49
CA GLY A 9 2.57 -0.04 -18.73
C GLY A 9 3.68 -1.10 -18.85
N PHE A 10 4.49 -1.05 -19.91
CA PHE A 10 5.56 -2.04 -20.13
C PHE A 10 6.68 -1.93 -19.09
N MET A 11 7.20 -3.09 -18.67
CA MET A 11 8.35 -3.19 -17.77
C MET A 11 9.62 -3.47 -18.58
N ASP A 12 10.38 -2.43 -18.96
CA ASP A 12 11.58 -2.60 -19.80
C ASP A 12 12.94 -2.62 -19.03
N LYS A 13 12.94 -2.49 -17.69
CA LYS A 13 14.19 -2.42 -16.87
C LYS A 13 14.26 -3.31 -15.64
N PHE A 14 13.39 -4.31 -15.51
CA PHE A 14 13.49 -5.22 -14.37
C PHE A 14 14.60 -6.26 -14.61
N PRO A 15 15.60 -6.40 -13.72
CA PRO A 15 16.79 -7.22 -13.95
C PRO A 15 16.50 -8.72 -13.80
N ILE A 16 15.69 -9.29 -14.70
CA ILE A 16 15.28 -10.71 -14.67
C ILE A 16 16.49 -11.64 -14.69
N GLY A 17 17.54 -11.34 -15.46
CA GLY A 17 18.75 -12.17 -15.52
C GLY A 17 19.46 -12.31 -14.17
N ALA A 18 19.60 -11.20 -13.42
CA ALA A 18 20.20 -11.25 -12.09
C ALA A 18 19.31 -12.04 -11.10
N ALA A 19 18.00 -11.93 -11.23
CA ALA A 19 17.07 -12.68 -10.40
C ALA A 19 17.07 -14.18 -10.70
N PHE A 20 17.20 -14.55 -11.98
CA PHE A 20 17.37 -15.93 -12.43
C PHE A 20 18.66 -16.53 -11.88
N ASN A 21 19.79 -15.82 -12.00
CA ASN A 21 21.08 -16.27 -11.47
C ASN A 21 21.06 -16.46 -9.95
N LYS A 22 20.21 -15.71 -9.24
CA LYS A 22 19.99 -15.84 -7.79
C LYS A 22 18.90 -16.84 -7.41
N GLY A 23 18.27 -17.51 -8.37
CA GLY A 23 17.21 -18.50 -8.13
C GLY A 23 15.99 -17.93 -7.40
N LEU A 24 15.63 -16.66 -7.64
CA LEU A 24 14.57 -16.00 -6.89
C LEU A 24 13.17 -16.40 -7.38
N THR A 25 12.29 -16.76 -6.44
CA THR A 25 10.85 -16.91 -6.70
C THR A 25 10.12 -15.60 -6.52
N PHE A 26 9.38 -15.18 -7.55
CA PHE A 26 8.51 -14.00 -7.52
C PHE A 26 7.05 -14.37 -7.33
N LYS A 27 6.36 -13.64 -6.44
CA LYS A 27 4.91 -13.65 -6.31
C LYS A 27 4.39 -12.24 -6.63
N MET A 28 3.45 -12.15 -7.56
CA MET A 28 2.98 -10.89 -8.14
C MET A 28 1.47 -10.96 -8.39
N GLY A 29 0.83 -9.80 -8.57
CA GLY A 29 -0.61 -9.68 -8.80
C GLY A 29 -1.29 -8.73 -7.82
N GLN A 30 -2.59 -8.52 -8.02
CA GLN A 30 -3.43 -7.78 -7.08
C GLN A 30 -3.57 -8.58 -5.77
N THR A 31 -3.63 -7.89 -4.64
CA THR A 31 -3.77 -8.54 -3.33
C THR A 31 -5.11 -9.28 -3.24
N HIS A 32 -5.08 -10.55 -2.82
CA HIS A 32 -6.28 -11.33 -2.52
C HIS A 32 -6.93 -10.88 -1.20
N MET A 33 -7.51 -9.68 -1.20
CA MET A 33 -8.07 -9.01 -0.02
C MET A 33 -9.00 -9.92 0.79
N GLN A 34 -9.96 -10.58 0.12
CA GLN A 34 -10.95 -11.45 0.78
C GLN A 34 -10.33 -12.62 1.54
N ALA A 35 -9.19 -13.15 1.07
CA ALA A 35 -8.52 -14.27 1.71
C ALA A 35 -7.80 -13.86 3.02
N TYR A 36 -7.39 -12.58 3.14
CA TYR A 36 -6.61 -12.09 4.28
C TYR A 36 -7.42 -11.22 5.25
N MET A 37 -8.46 -10.56 4.77
CA MET A 37 -9.25 -9.60 5.55
C MET A 37 -9.75 -10.17 6.89
N PRO A 38 -10.36 -11.38 6.96
CA PRO A 38 -10.90 -11.87 8.23
C PRO A 38 -9.82 -12.05 9.32
N LYS A 39 -8.64 -12.54 8.92
CA LYS A 39 -7.52 -12.77 9.86
C LYS A 39 -6.91 -11.47 10.34
N LEU A 40 -6.75 -10.49 9.44
CA LEU A 40 -6.18 -9.20 9.77
C LEU A 40 -7.14 -8.38 10.64
N LEU A 41 -8.44 -8.42 10.35
CA LEU A 41 -9.46 -7.76 11.18
C LEU A 41 -9.46 -8.33 12.60
N ALA A 42 -9.48 -9.66 12.75
CA ALA A 42 -9.41 -10.29 14.07
C ALA A 42 -8.17 -9.87 14.85
N ALA A 43 -7.01 -9.77 14.20
CA ALA A 43 -5.79 -9.29 14.85
C ALA A 43 -5.88 -7.83 15.35
N VAL A 44 -6.65 -6.98 14.65
CA VAL A 44 -6.91 -5.59 15.09
C VAL A 44 -7.89 -5.57 16.26
N GLU A 45 -8.99 -6.34 16.18
CA GLU A 45 -10.00 -6.43 17.23
C GLU A 45 -9.45 -7.02 18.54
N GLU A 46 -8.54 -7.99 18.43
CA GLU A 46 -7.82 -8.59 19.56
C GLU A 46 -6.66 -7.71 20.08
N GLY A 47 -6.41 -6.55 19.46
CA GLY A 47 -5.34 -5.63 19.88
C GLY A 47 -3.92 -6.13 19.59
N LYS A 48 -3.75 -7.18 18.78
CA LYS A 48 -2.43 -7.70 18.39
C LYS A 48 -1.69 -6.75 17.47
N ILE A 49 -2.42 -5.94 16.70
CA ILE A 49 -1.89 -4.94 15.78
C ILE A 49 -2.78 -3.70 15.84
N ASP A 50 -2.19 -2.53 16.05
CA ASP A 50 -2.86 -1.26 15.80
C ASP A 50 -2.30 -0.64 14.51
N PRO A 51 -3.05 -0.61 13.39
CA PRO A 51 -2.58 -0.01 12.15
C PRO A 51 -2.70 1.53 12.15
N SER A 52 -3.29 2.15 13.17
CA SER A 52 -3.59 3.58 13.19
C SER A 52 -2.35 4.48 13.03
N PHE A 53 -1.16 4.00 13.42
CA PHE A 53 0.12 4.71 13.29
C PHE A 53 0.48 5.07 11.83
N VAL A 54 -0.07 4.36 10.85
CA VAL A 54 0.18 4.68 9.44
C VAL A 54 -0.58 5.94 9.02
N ILE A 55 -1.68 6.28 9.69
CA ILE A 55 -2.55 7.42 9.38
C ILE A 55 -1.83 8.70 9.79
N SER A 56 -1.38 9.47 8.80
CA SER A 56 -0.74 10.77 9.03
C SER A 56 -1.76 11.89 9.24
N HIS A 57 -2.89 11.86 8.52
CA HIS A 57 -3.85 12.96 8.48
C HIS A 57 -5.28 12.42 8.43
N ARG A 58 -6.21 13.17 9.02
CA ARG A 58 -7.66 12.96 8.91
C ARG A 58 -8.27 14.28 8.47
N LEU A 59 -9.01 14.26 7.37
CA LEU A 59 -9.60 15.45 6.76
C LEU A 59 -11.08 15.22 6.50
N ASP A 60 -11.83 16.30 6.33
CA ASP A 60 -13.20 16.21 5.81
C ASP A 60 -13.17 15.92 4.30
N LEU A 61 -14.26 15.35 3.77
CA LEU A 61 -14.36 15.01 2.35
C LEU A 61 -14.20 16.24 1.44
N SER A 62 -14.64 17.42 1.89
CA SER A 62 -14.48 18.70 1.18
C SER A 62 -13.02 19.11 0.97
N GLU A 63 -12.11 18.62 1.82
CA GLU A 63 -10.68 18.92 1.79
C GLU A 63 -9.88 17.93 0.93
N ALA A 64 -10.56 16.96 0.30
CA ALA A 64 -9.92 15.94 -0.53
C ALA A 64 -8.94 16.53 -1.57
N PRO A 65 -9.25 17.63 -2.30
CA PRO A 65 -8.32 18.20 -3.28
C PRO A 65 -6.94 18.56 -2.68
N MET A 66 -6.92 19.24 -1.53
CA MET A 66 -5.68 19.55 -0.80
C MET A 66 -4.97 18.26 -0.36
N GLY A 67 -5.74 17.29 0.13
CA GLY A 67 -5.21 15.99 0.54
C GLY A 67 -4.45 15.27 -0.58
N TYR A 68 -4.99 15.28 -1.80
CA TYR A 68 -4.34 14.71 -2.98
C TYR A 68 -3.08 15.48 -3.40
N GLU A 69 -3.12 16.82 -3.39
CA GLU A 69 -1.97 17.67 -3.72
C GLU A 69 -0.79 17.41 -2.77
N ASN A 70 -1.05 17.45 -1.47
CA ASN A 70 -0.02 17.23 -0.46
C ASN A 70 0.48 15.79 -0.44
N PHE A 71 -0.38 14.79 -0.67
CA PHE A 71 0.05 13.39 -0.81
C PHE A 71 1.05 13.21 -1.97
N ASN A 72 0.85 13.93 -3.08
CA ASN A 72 1.76 13.88 -4.22
C ASN A 72 3.09 14.59 -3.95
N ASN A 73 3.05 15.74 -3.28
CA ASN A 73 4.19 16.66 -3.15
C ASN A 73 5.01 16.45 -1.86
N LEU A 74 4.40 16.00 -0.76
CA LEU A 74 4.97 16.00 0.61
C LEU A 74 5.04 14.57 1.21
N LYS A 75 5.64 13.64 0.47
CA LYS A 75 5.57 12.17 0.72
C LYS A 75 6.07 11.68 2.10
N ASN A 76 6.92 12.45 2.79
CA ASN A 76 7.42 12.07 4.12
C ASN A 76 6.40 12.37 5.22
N ASP A 77 5.64 13.47 5.08
CA ASP A 77 4.70 13.93 6.10
C ASP A 77 3.28 13.45 5.78
N TRP A 78 2.91 13.43 4.50
CA TRP A 78 1.60 13.05 4.00
C TRP A 78 1.61 11.61 3.49
N ARG A 79 1.65 10.65 4.43
CA ARG A 79 1.81 9.20 4.13
C ARG A 79 0.49 8.47 3.90
N LYS A 80 -0.52 8.77 4.72
CA LYS A 80 -1.87 8.19 4.61
C LYS A 80 -2.89 9.18 5.15
N ILE A 81 -3.85 9.53 4.29
CA ILE A 81 -4.97 10.40 4.63
C ILE A 81 -6.23 9.54 4.71
N VAL A 82 -7.05 9.77 5.74
CA VAL A 82 -8.39 9.20 5.88
C VAL A 82 -9.39 10.34 5.77
N LEU A 83 -10.27 10.29 4.78
CA LEU A 83 -11.34 11.26 4.59
C LEU A 83 -12.57 10.86 5.40
N LYS A 84 -13.13 11.80 6.15
CA LYS A 84 -14.39 11.67 6.86
C LYS A 84 -15.51 12.28 6.01
N PRO A 85 -16.55 11.52 5.65
CA PRO A 85 -17.71 12.03 4.93
C PRO A 85 -18.47 13.12 5.70
#